data_AF-A0A925VR67-F1
#
_entry.id   AF-A0A925VR67-F1
#
_cell.length_a   1.000
_cell.length_b   1.000
_cell.length_c   1.000
_cell.angle_alpha   90.00
_cell.angle_beta   90.00
_cell.angle_gamma   90.00
#
_symmetry.space_group_name_H-M   'P 1'
#
loop_
_entity.id
_entity.type
_entity.pdbx_description
1 polymer ?
#
loop_
_entity_poly.entity_id
_entity_poly.type
_entity_poly.pdbx_seq_one_letter_code
_entity_poly.pdbx_strand_id
1 'polypeptide(L)'
;ADDWGAPAKKGSKAVAKKPTVAPSYEYRYKDLYQMELKEDMIFDKKRSRMYHDIKTLTLLVPSTLSSNTSGIEKPIATFKYSDLVKVFRNNPDKAIWFNSQNDAQHKNLADAFELWLFNSYIVKVSNPNDSRLDEIYGGQQQGILASQQAASDLIEYEYNLWSF
;
A
#
# COMPACT_ATOMS: atom_id res chain seq x y z
N ALA A 1 -56.24 -51.00 -30.35
CA ALA A 1 -56.13 -50.34 -31.67
C ALA A 1 -56.10 -48.87 -31.35
N ASP A 2 -54.87 -48.44 -31.14
CA ASP A 2 -54.50 -47.42 -30.17
C ASP A 2 -54.39 -46.04 -30.81
N ASP A 3 -54.69 -45.07 -29.97
CA ASP A 3 -54.85 -43.64 -30.18
C ASP A 3 -53.65 -42.98 -30.88
N TRP A 4 -53.87 -42.39 -32.06
CA TRP A 4 -52.84 -41.72 -32.88
C TRP A 4 -52.84 -40.20 -32.63
N GLY A 5 -51.88 -39.74 -31.82
CA GLY A 5 -51.13 -38.51 -32.12
C GLY A 5 -51.47 -37.23 -31.33
N ALA A 6 -51.00 -37.13 -30.08
CA ALA A 6 -50.78 -35.83 -29.42
C ALA A 6 -49.39 -35.26 -29.79
N PRO A 7 -49.23 -33.96 -30.09
CA PRO A 7 -47.92 -33.39 -30.42
C PRO A 7 -47.05 -33.22 -29.16
N ALA A 8 -45.83 -33.75 -29.22
CA ALA A 8 -44.84 -33.66 -28.15
C ALA A 8 -44.45 -32.20 -27.85
N LYS A 9 -44.60 -31.77 -26.58
CA LYS A 9 -44.04 -30.51 -26.08
C LYS A 9 -42.51 -30.54 -26.22
N LYS A 10 -41.96 -29.71 -27.10
CA LYS A 10 -40.51 -29.44 -27.17
C LYS A 10 -40.06 -28.83 -25.84
N GLY A 11 -39.39 -29.62 -25.01
CA GLY A 11 -38.73 -29.14 -23.80
C GLY A 11 -37.69 -28.06 -24.17
N SER A 12 -37.81 -26.90 -23.55
CA SER A 12 -36.79 -25.86 -23.60
C SER A 12 -35.50 -26.42 -23.00
N LYS A 13 -34.48 -26.67 -23.83
CA LYS A 13 -33.13 -26.97 -23.32
C LYS A 13 -32.65 -25.76 -22.53
N ALA A 14 -32.48 -25.93 -21.22
CA ALA A 14 -31.82 -24.94 -20.38
C ALA A 14 -30.41 -24.70 -20.93
N VAL A 15 -30.15 -23.47 -21.35
CA VAL A 15 -28.82 -23.03 -21.77
C VAL A 15 -27.94 -23.07 -20.53
N ALA A 16 -27.02 -24.03 -20.48
CA ALA A 16 -26.03 -24.12 -19.42
C ALA A 16 -25.27 -22.79 -19.35
N LYS A 17 -25.39 -22.07 -18.23
CA LYS A 17 -24.57 -20.89 -17.94
C LYS A 17 -23.11 -21.34 -17.99
N LYS A 18 -22.36 -20.86 -18.99
CA LYS A 18 -20.90 -21.03 -19.03
C LYS A 18 -20.35 -20.54 -17.67
N PRO A 19 -19.45 -21.29 -17.03
CA PRO A 19 -18.83 -20.83 -15.79
C PRO A 19 -18.16 -19.48 -16.09
N THR A 20 -18.61 -18.44 -15.39
CA THR A 20 -17.93 -17.15 -15.35
C THR A 20 -16.52 -17.41 -14.85
N VAL A 21 -15.56 -17.40 -15.76
CA VAL A 21 -14.13 -17.47 -15.43
C VAL A 21 -13.88 -16.30 -14.50
N ALA A 22 -13.49 -16.59 -13.26
CA ALA A 22 -13.08 -15.55 -12.33
C ALA A 22 -12.00 -14.69 -13.01
N PRO A 23 -12.07 -13.35 -12.93
CA PRO A 23 -11.03 -12.51 -13.52
C PRO A 23 -9.66 -13.01 -13.02
N SER A 24 -8.81 -13.43 -13.95
CA SER A 24 -7.44 -13.84 -13.64
C SER A 24 -6.65 -12.57 -13.35
N TYR A 25 -6.70 -12.11 -12.09
CA TYR A 25 -5.84 -11.03 -11.65
C TYR A 25 -4.39 -11.55 -11.69
N GLU A 26 -3.52 -10.88 -12.44
CA GLU A 26 -2.08 -11.19 -12.48
C GLU A 26 -1.45 -11.14 -11.08
N TYR A 27 -2.01 -10.32 -10.18
CA TYR A 27 -1.62 -10.22 -8.78
C TYR A 27 -2.84 -10.35 -7.87
N ARG A 28 -2.77 -11.21 -6.84
CA ARG A 28 -3.81 -11.31 -5.83
C ARG A 28 -3.60 -10.24 -4.77
N TYR A 29 -4.69 -9.77 -4.16
CA TYR A 29 -4.62 -8.77 -3.07
C TYR A 29 -3.75 -9.22 -1.88
N LYS A 30 -3.68 -10.53 -1.60
CA LYS A 30 -2.85 -11.08 -0.52
C LYS A 30 -1.35 -11.06 -0.83
N ASP A 31 -1.01 -11.00 -2.10
CA ASP A 31 0.37 -11.06 -2.57
C ASP A 31 1.02 -9.65 -2.56
N LEU A 32 0.20 -8.61 -2.41
CA LEU A 32 0.62 -7.20 -2.33
C LEU A 32 0.71 -6.77 -0.86
N TYR A 33 1.86 -7.03 -0.24
CA TYR A 33 2.12 -6.70 1.16
C TYR A 33 3.15 -5.58 1.36
N GLN A 34 3.77 -5.07 0.29
CA GLN A 34 4.71 -3.94 0.35
C GLN A 34 4.05 -2.67 -0.18
N MET A 35 4.29 -1.57 0.53
CA MET A 35 3.81 -0.24 0.17
C MET A 35 4.92 0.76 0.40
N GLU A 36 5.00 1.75 -0.48
CA GLU A 36 5.85 2.92 -0.31
C GLU A 36 4.99 4.14 -0.06
N LEU A 37 5.44 4.94 0.89
CA LEU A 37 4.79 6.18 1.26
C LEU A 37 5.72 7.34 0.93
N LYS A 38 5.18 8.36 0.26
CA LYS A 38 5.87 9.62 0.00
C LYS A 38 5.25 10.69 0.86
N GLU A 39 6.08 11.29 1.70
CA GLU A 39 5.71 12.39 2.59
C GLU A 39 6.65 13.58 2.41
N ASP A 40 6.11 14.76 2.69
CA ASP A 40 6.89 15.99 2.83
C ASP A 40 7.08 16.28 4.31
N MET A 41 8.32 16.50 4.71
CA MET A 41 8.67 16.89 6.08
C MET A 41 8.77 18.41 6.15
N ILE A 42 7.89 19.04 6.94
CA ILE A 42 7.72 20.49 6.98
C ILE A 42 7.96 21.00 8.41
N PHE A 43 8.87 21.96 8.57
CA PHE A 43 9.10 22.63 9.86
C PHE A 43 8.25 23.90 9.98
N ASP A 44 7.33 23.92 10.94
CA ASP A 44 6.60 25.14 11.31
C ASP A 44 7.41 25.96 12.32
N LYS A 45 8.04 27.04 11.84
CA LYS A 45 8.84 27.96 12.65
C LYS A 45 8.07 28.62 13.81
N LYS A 46 6.75 28.78 13.72
CA LYS A 46 5.98 29.47 14.76
C LYS A 46 5.66 28.56 15.94
N ARG A 47 5.43 27.28 15.65
CA ARG A 47 5.12 26.26 16.67
C ARG A 47 6.36 25.47 17.09
N SER A 48 7.49 25.72 16.42
CA SER A 48 8.73 24.95 16.52
C SER A 48 8.42 23.46 16.48
N ARG A 49 7.70 22.97 15.47
CA ARG A 49 7.32 21.55 15.37
C ARG A 49 7.51 21.06 13.95
N MET A 50 7.96 19.82 13.84
CA MET A 50 8.02 19.07 12.59
C MET A 50 6.65 18.45 12.30
N TYR A 51 6.19 18.59 11.06
CA TYR A 51 4.97 17.97 10.55
C TYR A 51 5.31 17.07 9.37
N HIS A 52 4.70 15.88 9.35
CA HIS A 52 4.78 14.93 8.25
C HIS A 52 3.48 15.05 7.45
N ASP A 53 3.59 15.45 6.19
CA ASP A 53 2.45 15.56 5.28
C ASP A 53 2.54 14.49 4.20
N ILE A 54 1.73 13.43 4.39
CA ILE A 54 1.68 12.29 3.49
C ILE A 54 0.99 12.68 2.18
N LYS A 55 1.70 12.57 1.05
CA LYS A 55 1.19 12.95 -0.28
C LYS A 55 0.63 11.78 -1.06
N THR A 56 1.39 10.70 -1.16
CA THR A 56 1.05 9.56 -2.01
C THR A 56 1.43 8.24 -1.38
N LEU A 57 0.67 7.20 -1.71
CA LEU A 57 0.95 5.82 -1.35
C LEU A 57 1.03 4.97 -2.62
N THR A 58 2.13 4.26 -2.79
CA THR A 58 2.41 3.40 -3.93
C THR A 58 2.35 1.95 -3.50
N LEU A 59 1.59 1.13 -4.23
CA LEU A 59 1.57 -0.32 -4.04
C LEU A 59 2.67 -0.97 -4.89
N LEU A 60 3.43 -1.88 -4.30
CA LEU A 60 4.51 -2.59 -4.99
C LEU A 60 4.22 -4.09 -5.04
N VAL A 61 4.63 -4.70 -6.14
CA VAL A 61 4.76 -6.17 -6.24
C VAL A 61 6.09 -6.55 -5.58
N PRO A 62 6.07 -7.41 -4.55
CA PRO A 62 7.29 -7.89 -3.94
C PRO A 62 8.17 -8.67 -4.90
N SER A 63 9.48 -8.49 -4.77
CA SER A 63 10.49 -9.23 -5.55
C SER A 63 10.51 -10.73 -5.22
N THR A 64 10.07 -11.10 -4.03
CA THR A 64 10.01 -12.48 -3.52
C THR A 64 8.78 -13.26 -4.01
N LEU A 65 7.84 -12.60 -4.69
CA LEU A 65 6.65 -13.27 -5.19
C LEU A 65 6.99 -14.11 -6.42
N SER A 66 6.58 -15.38 -6.43
CA SER A 66 6.88 -16.32 -7.52
C SER A 66 6.28 -15.94 -8.87
N SER A 67 5.22 -15.12 -8.88
CA SER A 67 4.65 -14.55 -10.11
C SER A 67 5.41 -13.31 -10.62
N ASN A 68 6.32 -12.75 -9.83
CA ASN A 68 7.21 -11.67 -10.26
C ASN A 68 8.45 -12.24 -10.95
N THR A 69 8.34 -12.54 -12.23
CA THR A 69 9.44 -13.06 -13.05
C THR A 69 10.65 -12.11 -13.11
N SER A 70 10.45 -10.81 -12.85
CA SER A 70 11.53 -9.81 -12.90
C SER A 70 12.42 -9.81 -11.66
N GLY A 71 11.98 -10.37 -10.52
CA GLY A 71 12.75 -10.36 -9.27
C GLY A 71 13.06 -8.96 -8.70
N ILE A 72 12.42 -7.93 -9.23
CA ILE A 72 12.59 -6.51 -8.84
C ILE A 72 11.24 -6.00 -8.33
N GLU A 73 11.26 -5.13 -7.32
CA GLU A 73 10.06 -4.47 -6.83
C GLU A 73 9.45 -3.60 -7.94
N LYS A 74 8.22 -3.93 -8.36
CA LYS A 74 7.54 -3.20 -9.44
C LYS A 74 6.41 -2.35 -8.85
N PRO A 75 6.39 -1.02 -9.07
CA PRO A 75 5.26 -0.20 -8.67
C PRO A 75 4.05 -0.52 -9.57
N ILE A 76 2.91 -0.81 -8.95
CA ILE A 76 1.65 -1.11 -9.67
C ILE A 76 0.87 0.17 -9.90
N ALA A 77 0.63 0.89 -8.81
CA ALA A 77 -0.21 2.07 -8.80
C ALA A 77 0.20 2.98 -7.65
N THR A 78 0.20 4.28 -7.93
CA THR A 78 0.39 5.35 -6.95
C THR A 78 -0.92 6.08 -6.78
N PHE A 79 -1.37 6.19 -5.54
CA PHE A 79 -2.62 6.85 -5.18
C PHE A 79 -2.33 8.12 -4.38
N LYS A 80 -3.16 9.13 -4.59
CA LYS A 80 -3.15 10.34 -3.78
C LYS A 80 -3.71 10.02 -2.39
N TYR A 81 -2.99 10.41 -1.34
CA TYR A 81 -3.36 10.09 0.02
C TYR A 81 -4.74 10.65 0.41
N SER A 82 -5.08 11.87 -0.03
CA SER A 82 -6.39 12.48 0.24
C SER A 82 -7.58 11.66 -0.25
N ASP A 83 -7.41 10.91 -1.34
CA ASP A 83 -8.48 10.05 -1.87
C ASP A 83 -8.52 8.70 -1.15
N LEU A 84 -7.36 8.17 -0.72
CA LEU A 84 -7.29 7.00 0.13
C LEU A 84 -7.97 7.24 1.49
N VAL A 85 -7.79 8.41 2.09
CA VAL A 85 -8.48 8.78 3.34
C VAL A 85 -10.00 8.65 3.18
N LYS A 86 -10.57 9.09 2.06
CA LYS A 86 -12.02 8.94 1.80
C LYS A 86 -12.40 7.46 1.71
N VAL A 87 -11.59 6.64 1.04
CA VAL A 87 -11.83 5.19 0.93
C VAL A 87 -11.78 4.51 2.30
N PHE A 88 -10.81 4.86 3.14
CA PHE A 88 -10.66 4.29 4.49
C PHE A 88 -11.79 4.72 5.43
N ARG A 89 -12.23 5.98 5.35
CA ARG A 89 -13.37 6.50 6.12
C ARG A 89 -14.69 5.87 5.68
N ASN A 90 -14.88 5.64 4.38
CA ASN A 90 -16.10 5.05 3.82
C ASN A 90 -16.20 3.53 4.08
N ASN A 91 -15.09 2.87 4.44
CA ASN A 91 -15.06 1.42 4.69
C ASN A 91 -14.51 1.12 6.10
N PRO A 92 -15.21 1.56 7.17
CA PRO A 92 -14.71 1.42 8.54
C PRO A 92 -14.50 -0.04 8.97
N ASP A 93 -15.29 -0.98 8.43
CA ASP A 93 -15.21 -2.40 8.79
C ASP A 93 -13.99 -3.12 8.21
N LYS A 94 -13.40 -2.57 7.14
CA LYS A 94 -12.25 -3.17 6.42
C LYS A 94 -10.96 -2.41 6.67
N ALA A 95 -11.03 -1.09 6.83
CA ALA A 95 -9.89 -0.21 7.02
C ALA A 95 -9.59 -0.03 8.51
N ILE A 96 -9.30 -1.14 9.19
CA ILE A 96 -9.05 -1.16 10.63
C ILE A 96 -7.54 -1.27 10.89
N TRP A 97 -7.01 -0.36 11.71
CA TRP A 97 -5.68 -0.49 12.30
C TRP A 97 -5.79 -1.27 13.60
N PHE A 98 -5.22 -2.47 13.60
CA PHE A 98 -5.20 -3.36 14.76
C PHE A 98 -3.97 -3.07 15.63
N ASN A 99 -4.20 -2.76 16.90
CA ASN A 99 -3.14 -2.69 17.91
C ASN A 99 -3.13 -4.00 18.71
N SER A 100 -2.10 -4.82 18.53
CA SER A 100 -1.97 -6.11 19.22
C SER A 100 -1.81 -5.99 20.74
N GLN A 101 -1.41 -4.82 21.25
CA GLN A 101 -1.20 -4.57 22.67
C GLN A 101 -2.45 -4.00 23.37
N ASN A 102 -3.44 -3.52 22.63
CA ASN A 102 -4.68 -2.97 23.20
C ASN A 102 -5.88 -3.24 22.28
N ASP A 103 -6.70 -4.21 22.69
CA ASP A 103 -7.87 -4.68 21.93
C ASP A 103 -9.14 -3.86 22.22
N ALA A 104 -9.09 -2.90 23.15
CA ALA A 104 -10.27 -2.18 23.61
C ALA A 104 -10.82 -1.20 22.56
N GLN A 105 -9.97 -0.66 21.68
CA GLN A 105 -10.37 0.27 20.63
C GLN A 105 -9.47 0.12 19.41
N HIS A 106 -10.05 -0.32 18.31
CA HIS A 106 -9.41 -0.21 17.01
C HIS A 106 -9.55 1.21 16.45
N LYS A 107 -8.53 1.65 15.71
CA LYS A 107 -8.56 2.93 15.01
C LYS A 107 -8.85 2.71 13.53
N ASN A 108 -9.38 3.71 12.85
CA ASN A 108 -9.42 3.68 11.39
C ASN A 108 -7.98 3.81 10.87
N LEU A 109 -7.69 3.10 9.78
CA LEU A 109 -6.39 3.15 9.11
C LEU A 109 -6.00 4.57 8.67
N ALA A 110 -6.95 5.42 8.29
CA ALA A 110 -6.68 6.85 8.04
C ALA A 110 -6.15 7.59 9.28
N ASP A 111 -6.72 7.33 10.46
CA ASP A 111 -6.27 7.94 11.71
C ASP A 111 -4.88 7.42 12.10
N ALA A 112 -4.59 6.15 11.83
CA ALA A 112 -3.29 5.55 12.12
C ALA A 112 -2.16 6.16 11.28
N PHE A 113 -2.41 6.44 9.99
CA PHE A 113 -1.46 7.15 9.14
C PHE A 113 -1.27 8.60 9.57
N GLU A 114 -2.34 9.31 9.94
CA GLU A 114 -2.25 10.70 10.42
C GLU A 114 -1.50 10.82 11.76
N LEU A 115 -1.67 9.85 12.66
CA LEU A 115 -0.93 9.76 13.92
C LEU A 115 0.47 9.12 13.78
N TRP A 116 0.87 8.78 12.56
CA TRP A 116 2.15 8.14 12.24
C TRP A 116 2.45 6.87 13.06
N LEU A 117 1.44 6.02 13.27
CA LEU A 117 1.56 4.82 14.13
C LEU A 117 2.25 3.62 13.46
N PHE A 118 2.83 3.82 12.28
CA PHE A 118 3.50 2.76 11.52
C PHE A 118 5.02 2.77 11.74
N ASN A 119 5.65 1.62 11.48
CA ASN A 119 7.10 1.50 11.44
C ASN A 119 7.53 1.30 9.97
N SER A 120 8.47 2.10 9.50
CA SER A 120 9.03 2.02 8.15
C SER A 120 10.50 2.40 8.15
N TYR A 121 11.23 2.01 7.11
CA TYR A 121 12.57 2.49 6.82
C TYR A 121 12.55 3.41 5.59
N ILE A 122 13.53 4.32 5.52
CA ILE A 122 13.63 5.29 4.42
C ILE A 122 14.23 4.58 3.21
N VAL A 123 13.46 4.48 2.12
CA VAL A 123 13.95 3.88 0.87
C VAL A 123 14.66 4.91 -0.01
N LYS A 124 14.22 6.17 0.08
CA LYS A 124 14.64 7.25 -0.80
C LYS A 124 14.52 8.59 -0.10
N VAL A 125 15.52 9.43 -0.33
CA VAL A 125 15.53 10.85 0.07
C VAL A 125 15.52 11.73 -1.17
N SER A 126 15.19 13.01 -1.02
CA SER A 126 15.24 13.96 -2.13
C SER A 126 16.66 14.04 -2.69
N ASN A 127 16.85 13.60 -3.94
CA ASN A 127 18.13 13.63 -4.62
C ASN A 127 17.98 13.99 -6.11
N PRO A 128 19.04 14.50 -6.77
CA PRO A 128 18.95 14.96 -8.16
C PRO A 128 18.67 13.85 -9.18
N ASN A 129 19.15 12.64 -8.91
CA ASN A 129 19.08 11.52 -9.85
C ASN A 129 17.83 10.65 -9.67
N ASP A 130 16.95 11.01 -8.74
CA ASP A 130 15.76 10.25 -8.35
C ASP A 130 16.06 8.77 -7.96
N SER A 131 17.29 8.48 -7.54
CA SER A 131 17.77 7.12 -7.23
C SER A 131 17.37 6.67 -5.83
N ARG A 132 17.24 5.36 -5.61
CA ARG A 132 17.02 4.82 -4.26
C ARG A 132 18.34 4.74 -3.47
N LEU A 133 18.25 4.61 -2.14
CA LEU A 133 19.44 4.55 -1.28
C LEU A 133 20.27 3.28 -1.51
N ASP A 134 19.64 2.15 -1.82
CA ASP A 134 20.35 0.91 -2.16
C ASP A 134 21.16 1.04 -3.46
N GLU A 135 20.64 1.75 -4.46
CA GLU A 135 21.34 2.05 -5.71
C GLU A 135 22.52 3.02 -5.49
N ILE A 136 22.34 4.04 -4.64
CA ILE A 136 23.38 5.03 -4.33
C ILE A 136 24.54 4.40 -3.55
N TYR A 137 24.23 3.55 -2.56
CA TYR A 137 25.22 2.97 -1.66
C TYR A 137 25.70 1.56 -2.09
N GLY A 138 25.29 1.09 -3.27
CA GLY A 138 25.88 -0.06 -3.95
C GLY A 138 25.47 -1.43 -3.42
N GLY A 139 24.30 -1.56 -2.77
CA GLY A 139 23.79 -2.84 -2.29
C GLY A 139 22.70 -2.73 -1.23
N GLN A 140 21.94 -3.81 -1.05
CA GLN A 140 20.80 -3.85 -0.12
C GLN A 140 21.24 -3.70 1.36
N GLN A 141 22.37 -4.29 1.76
CA GLN A 141 22.87 -4.18 3.13
C GLN A 141 23.29 -2.75 3.45
N GLN A 142 24.04 -2.12 2.54
CA GLN A 142 24.48 -0.74 2.65
C GLN A 142 23.29 0.22 2.55
N GLY A 143 22.30 -0.09 1.71
CA GLY A 143 21.05 0.68 1.62
C GLY A 143 20.28 0.69 2.93
N ILE A 144 20.21 -0.43 3.66
CA ILE A 144 19.60 -0.49 4.99
C ILE A 144 20.39 0.37 5.99
N LEU A 145 21.73 0.29 5.98
CA LEU A 145 22.55 1.13 6.86
C LEU A 145 22.37 2.62 6.53
N ALA A 146 22.36 2.97 5.24
CA ALA A 146 22.12 4.33 4.77
C ALA A 146 20.71 4.82 5.13
N SER A 147 19.69 3.95 5.13
CA SER A 147 18.34 4.31 5.58
C SER A 147 18.29 4.67 7.07
N GLN A 148 19.04 3.94 7.90
CA GLN A 148 19.17 4.24 9.33
C GLN A 148 19.94 5.53 9.54
N GLN A 149 21.02 5.73 8.78
CA GLN A 149 21.79 6.96 8.83
C GLN A 149 20.94 8.17 8.42
N ALA A 150 20.20 8.08 7.32
CA ALA A 150 19.29 9.14 6.90
C ALA A 150 18.22 9.44 7.96
N ALA A 151 17.71 8.42 8.66
CA ALA A 151 16.78 8.63 9.77
C ALA A 151 17.45 9.37 10.95
N SER A 152 18.68 9.00 11.32
CA SER A 152 19.47 9.71 12.34
C SER A 152 19.75 11.15 11.93
N ASP A 153 20.16 11.39 10.69
CA ASP A 153 20.46 12.72 10.16
C ASP A 153 19.21 13.63 10.19
N LEU A 154 18.01 13.06 9.94
CA LEU A 154 16.74 13.79 10.08
C LEU A 154 16.44 14.17 11.53
N ILE A 155 16.72 13.29 12.49
CA ILE A 155 16.56 13.58 13.92
C ILE A 155 17.57 14.66 14.36
N GLU A 156 18.81 14.59 13.90
CA GLU A 156 19.82 15.62 14.16
C GLU A 156 19.44 16.97 13.52
N TYR A 157 18.92 16.95 12.30
CA TYR A 157 18.39 18.13 11.64
C TYR A 157 17.25 18.75 12.43
N GLU A 158 16.30 17.93 12.88
CA GLU A 158 15.24 18.37 13.78
C GLU A 158 15.85 19.01 15.02
N TYR A 159 16.70 18.29 15.77
CA TYR A 159 17.35 18.81 16.99
C TYR A 159 18.05 20.17 16.77
N ASN A 160 18.77 20.33 15.66
CA ASN A 160 19.43 21.58 15.31
C ASN A 160 18.45 22.72 15.05
N LEU A 161 17.26 22.45 14.51
CA LEU A 161 16.22 23.48 14.35
C LEU A 161 15.56 23.89 15.68
N TRP A 162 15.66 23.06 16.71
CA TRP A 162 15.14 23.36 18.06
C TRP A 162 16.13 24.10 18.96
N SER A 163 17.43 24.11 18.64
CA SER A 163 18.47 24.70 19.49
C SER A 163 18.75 26.19 19.23
N PHE A 164 17.98 26.84 18.34
CA PHE A 164 18.04 28.28 18.04
C PHE A 164 16.79 29.02 18.52
#